data_AF-A0A5Y4V8S8-F1
#
_entry.id   AF-A0A5Y4V8S8-F1
#
_cell.length_a   1.000
_cell.length_b   1.000
_cell.length_c   1.000
_cell.angle_alpha   90.00
_cell.angle_beta   90.00
_cell.angle_gamma   90.00
#
_symmetry.space_group_name_H-M   'P 1'
#
loop_
_entity.id
_entity.type
_entity.pdbx_description
1 polymer ?
#
loop_
_entity_poly.entity_id
_entity_poly.type
_entity_poly.pdbx_seq_one_letter_code
_entity_poly.pdbx_strand_id
1 'polypeptide(L)'
;MKKSDGEIHEKTASWGILQSEWLKKCGRLLLLLLYRFFIGWAFFQLLAMIVAGIFLLGVLLFHPIIFVQTIAITEKLNHASLDLWHILKLCLWHYGIIAGFIFMAECTLSKSIRQVQRLSKKFGAQDFSSRP
;
A
#
# COMPACT_ATOMS: atom_id res chain seq x y z
N MET A 1 6.68 -56.31 18.02
CA MET A 1 6.59 -55.22 17.02
C MET A 1 5.55 -54.20 17.51
N LYS A 2 5.96 -53.23 18.34
CA LYS A 2 5.13 -52.14 18.88
C LYS A 2 6.08 -50.98 19.26
N LYS A 3 6.49 -50.19 18.28
CA LYS A 3 7.33 -49.00 18.51
C LYS A 3 7.04 -47.84 17.55
N SER A 4 5.96 -47.93 16.76
CA SER A 4 5.71 -47.01 15.64
C SER A 4 4.78 -45.83 15.97
N ASP A 5 3.94 -45.91 17.01
CA ASP A 5 2.92 -44.87 17.24
C ASP A 5 3.45 -43.63 17.97
N GLY A 6 4.44 -43.77 18.86
CA GLY A 6 5.02 -42.63 19.59
C GLY A 6 5.78 -41.66 18.70
N GLU A 7 6.51 -42.17 17.70
CA GLU A 7 7.36 -41.37 16.82
C GLU A 7 6.57 -40.57 15.79
N ILE A 8 5.40 -41.08 15.38
CA ILE A 8 4.46 -40.37 14.49
C ILE A 8 3.78 -39.23 15.25
N HIS A 9 3.43 -39.44 16.52
CA HIS A 9 2.77 -38.44 17.37
C HIS A 9 3.70 -37.27 17.76
N GLU A 10 4.99 -37.55 17.95
CA GLU A 10 6.02 -36.52 18.22
C GLU A 10 6.32 -35.70 16.96
N LYS A 11 6.37 -36.35 15.79
CA LYS A 11 6.52 -35.66 14.50
C LYS A 11 5.33 -34.76 14.17
N THR A 12 4.09 -35.21 14.35
CA THR A 12 2.90 -34.38 14.10
C THR A 12 2.80 -33.20 15.06
N ALA A 13 3.18 -33.37 16.33
CA ALA A 13 3.27 -32.27 17.29
C ALA A 13 4.34 -31.24 16.89
N SER A 14 5.52 -31.70 16.45
CA SER A 14 6.59 -30.81 15.98
C SER A 14 6.20 -30.05 14.71
N TRP A 15 5.47 -30.69 13.80
CA TRP A 15 4.99 -30.10 12.56
C TRP A 15 3.92 -29.04 12.82
N GLY A 16 3.01 -29.29 13.77
CA GLY A 16 2.02 -28.30 14.22
C GLY A 16 2.67 -27.07 14.87
N ILE A 17 3.74 -27.25 15.66
CA ILE A 17 4.50 -26.15 16.26
C ILE A 17 5.21 -25.33 15.18
N LEU A 18 5.87 -25.99 14.21
CA LEU A 18 6.55 -25.32 13.09
C LEU A 18 5.56 -24.56 12.20
N GLN A 19 4.39 -25.14 11.96
CA GLN A 19 3.31 -24.51 11.20
C GLN A 19 2.74 -23.28 11.93
N SER A 20 2.63 -23.34 13.27
CA SER A 20 2.19 -22.19 14.08
C SER A 20 3.20 -21.05 14.07
N GLU A 21 4.51 -21.35 14.12
CA GLU A 21 5.56 -20.34 14.00
C GLU A 21 5.62 -19.73 12.60
N TRP A 22 5.44 -20.55 11.57
CA TRP A 22 5.35 -20.08 10.19
C TRP A 22 4.12 -19.21 9.98
N LEU A 23 2.95 -19.58 10.50
CA LEU A 23 1.75 -18.75 10.49
C LEU A 23 1.96 -17.43 11.21
N LYS A 24 2.65 -17.44 12.35
CA LYS A 24 2.94 -16.23 13.12
C LYS A 24 3.93 -15.31 12.38
N LYS A 25 4.97 -15.86 11.74
CA LYS A 25 5.91 -15.10 10.90
C LYS A 25 5.25 -14.59 9.61
N CYS A 26 4.47 -15.43 8.95
CA CYS A 26 3.75 -15.09 7.72
C CYS A 26 2.67 -14.05 8.00
N GLY A 27 1.92 -14.18 9.10
CA GLY A 27 0.95 -13.19 9.56
C GLY A 27 1.62 -11.85 9.87
N ARG A 28 2.80 -11.84 10.50
CA ARG A 28 3.55 -10.60 10.75
C ARG A 28 4.05 -9.94 9.46
N LEU A 29 4.46 -10.73 8.47
CA LEU A 29 4.81 -10.23 7.13
C LEU A 29 3.59 -9.69 6.38
N LEU A 30 2.47 -10.42 6.42
CA LEU A 30 1.20 -10.01 5.83
C LEU A 30 0.70 -8.70 6.44
N LEU A 31 0.78 -8.57 7.77
CA LEU A 31 0.39 -7.35 8.48
C LEU A 31 1.26 -6.16 8.04
N LEU A 32 2.57 -6.37 7.86
CA LEU A 32 3.49 -5.32 7.40
C LEU A 32 3.21 -4.92 5.94
N LEU A 33 2.83 -5.88 5.10
CA LEU A 33 2.45 -5.67 3.71
C LEU A 33 1.13 -4.88 3.62
N LEU A 34 0.11 -5.31 4.39
CA LEU A 34 -1.16 -4.60 4.53
C LEU A 34 -0.95 -3.17 5.03
N TYR A 35 -0.13 -2.98 6.06
CA TYR A 35 0.16 -1.65 6.59
C TYR A 35 0.77 -0.71 5.54
N ARG A 36 1.73 -1.19 4.76
CA ARG A 36 2.34 -0.41 3.66
C ARG A 36 1.35 -0.10 2.55
N PHE A 37 0.52 -1.06 2.21
CA PHE A 37 -0.56 -0.87 1.25
C PHE A 37 -1.53 0.22 1.72
N PHE A 38 -1.98 0.16 2.97
CA PHE A 38 -2.88 1.16 3.55
C PHE A 38 -2.25 2.56 3.59
N ILE A 39 -0.94 2.68 3.85
CA ILE A 39 -0.25 3.97 3.77
C ILE A 39 -0.30 4.52 2.35
N GLY A 40 0.08 3.72 1.35
CA GLY A 40 0.08 4.15 -0.05
C GLY A 40 -1.31 4.52 -0.55
N TRP A 41 -2.30 3.71 -0.18
CA TRP A 41 -3.72 3.96 -0.45
C TRP A 41 -4.19 5.28 0.17
N ALA A 42 -3.91 5.50 1.46
CA ALA A 42 -4.33 6.72 2.16
C ALA A 42 -3.63 7.97 1.63
N PHE A 43 -2.35 7.85 1.27
CA PHE A 43 -1.57 8.94 0.67
C PHE A 43 -2.15 9.34 -0.69
N PHE A 44 -2.48 8.37 -1.54
CA PHE A 44 -3.14 8.64 -2.82
C PHE A 44 -4.51 9.31 -2.62
N GLN A 45 -5.27 8.88 -1.62
CA GLN A 45 -6.56 9.47 -1.30
C GLN A 45 -6.45 10.94 -0.87
N LEU A 46 -5.45 11.25 -0.04
CA LEU A 46 -5.14 12.63 0.35
C LEU A 46 -4.74 13.48 -0.85
N LEU A 47 -3.88 12.95 -1.72
CA LEU A 47 -3.45 13.64 -2.94
C LEU A 47 -4.64 13.93 -3.86
N ALA A 48 -5.53 12.96 -4.06
CA ALA A 48 -6.74 13.11 -4.87
C ALA A 48 -7.67 14.20 -4.30
N MET A 49 -7.84 14.24 -2.97
CA MET A 49 -8.63 15.28 -2.29
C MET A 49 -8.02 16.67 -2.46
N ILE A 50 -6.69 16.80 -2.36
CA ILE A 50 -6.01 18.09 -2.56
C ILE A 50 -6.19 18.56 -4.01
N VAL A 51 -5.98 17.68 -4.99
CA VAL A 51 -6.15 18.02 -6.41
C VAL A 51 -7.59 18.44 -6.72
N ALA A 52 -8.58 17.70 -6.20
CA ALA A 52 -9.99 18.05 -6.35
C ALA A 52 -10.31 19.41 -5.70
N GLY A 53 -9.76 19.67 -4.51
CA GLY A 53 -9.92 20.96 -3.82
C GLY A 53 -9.33 22.13 -4.59
N ILE A 54 -8.12 21.98 -5.15
CA ILE A 54 -7.48 22.99 -6.00
C ILE A 54 -8.31 23.25 -7.26
N PHE A 55 -8.81 22.19 -7.90
CA PHE A 55 -9.66 22.33 -9.08
C PHE A 55 -10.95 23.10 -8.75
N LEU A 56 -11.60 22.77 -7.64
CA LEU A 56 -12.81 23.44 -7.19
C LEU A 56 -12.56 24.91 -6.84
N LEU A 57 -11.42 25.21 -6.21
CA LEU A 57 -10.98 26.58 -5.95
C LEU A 57 -10.74 27.36 -7.25
N GLY A 58 -10.15 26.71 -8.26
CA GLY A 58 -9.99 27.27 -9.59
C GLY A 58 -11.33 27.63 -10.23
N VAL A 59 -12.30 26.71 -10.20
CA VAL A 59 -13.66 26.97 -10.71
C VAL A 59 -14.32 28.14 -9.96
N LEU A 60 -14.16 28.22 -8.65
CA LEU A 60 -14.68 29.33 -7.85
C LEU A 60 -14.07 30.68 -8.28
N LEU A 61 -12.75 30.72 -8.49
CA LEU A 61 -12.02 31.96 -8.84
C LEU A 61 -12.29 32.43 -10.28
N PHE A 62 -12.32 31.50 -11.24
CA PHE A 62 -12.45 31.84 -12.66
C PHE A 62 -13.91 31.85 -13.15
N HIS A 63 -14.80 31.11 -12.49
CA HIS A 63 -16.21 30.94 -12.89
C HIS A 63 -17.19 31.02 -11.70
N PRO A 64 -17.20 32.12 -10.92
CA PRO A 64 -18.01 32.24 -9.71
C PRO A 64 -19.52 32.11 -9.97
N ILE A 65 -20.01 32.58 -11.12
CA ILE A 65 -21.43 32.51 -11.49
C ILE A 65 -21.90 31.06 -11.66
N ILE A 66 -21.10 30.23 -12.34
CA ILE A 66 -21.42 28.81 -12.57
C ILE A 66 -21.39 28.06 -11.24
N PHE A 67 -20.41 28.36 -10.38
CA PHE A 67 -20.30 27.77 -9.05
C PHE A 67 -21.53 28.08 -8.17
N VAL A 68 -21.90 29.36 -8.05
CA VAL A 68 -23.06 29.79 -7.26
C VAL A 68 -24.35 29.19 -7.82
N GLN A 69 -24.52 29.19 -9.15
CA GLN A 69 -25.72 28.60 -9.77
C GLN A 69 -25.84 27.09 -9.51
N THR A 70 -24.72 26.38 -9.45
CA THR A 70 -24.70 24.94 -9.17
C THR A 70 -25.09 24.64 -7.72
N ILE A 71 -24.70 25.50 -6.78
CA ILE A 71 -25.06 25.38 -5.35
C ILE A 71 -26.51 25.83 -5.10
N ALA A 72 -26.94 26.92 -5.75
CA ALA A 72 -28.27 27.49 -5.56
C ALA A 72 -29.38 26.60 -6.12
N ILE A 73 -29.10 25.82 -7.17
CA ILE A 73 -30.06 24.88 -7.76
C ILE A 73 -29.85 23.50 -7.12
N THR A 74 -30.71 23.14 -6.17
CA THR A 74 -30.65 21.86 -5.43
C THR A 74 -30.64 20.63 -6.32
N GLU A 75 -31.33 20.65 -7.46
CA GLU A 75 -31.33 19.55 -8.43
C GLU A 75 -29.95 19.36 -9.08
N LYS A 76 -29.29 20.45 -9.50
CA LYS A 76 -27.93 20.40 -10.06
C LYS A 76 -26.91 20.01 -9.01
N LEU A 77 -27.07 20.48 -7.78
CA LEU A 77 -26.24 20.08 -6.65
C LEU A 77 -26.36 18.58 -6.36
N ASN A 78 -27.59 18.03 -6.45
CA ASN A 78 -27.84 16.61 -6.24
C ASN A 78 -27.24 15.73 -7.34
N HIS A 79 -27.33 16.16 -8.61
CA HIS A 79 -26.66 15.46 -9.70
C HIS A 79 -25.13 15.52 -9.55
N ALA A 80 -24.59 16.69 -9.26
CA ALA A 80 -23.15 16.87 -9.06
C ALA A 80 -22.64 16.05 -7.85
N SER A 81 -23.41 15.93 -6.77
CA SER A 81 -23.03 15.14 -5.61
C SER A 81 -23.05 13.63 -5.88
N LEU A 82 -24.02 13.14 -6.67
CA LEU A 82 -24.06 11.76 -7.13
C LEU A 82 -22.87 11.43 -8.03
N ASP A 83 -22.55 12.29 -8.99
CA ASP A 83 -21.39 12.10 -9.86
C ASP A 83 -20.09 12.13 -9.06
N LEU A 84 -19.95 13.09 -8.14
CA LEU A 84 -18.80 13.17 -7.26
C LEU A 84 -18.66 11.91 -6.40
N TRP A 85 -19.78 11.36 -5.91
CA TRP A 85 -19.81 10.11 -5.14
C TRP A 85 -19.38 8.90 -5.98
N HIS A 86 -19.83 8.82 -7.23
CA HIS A 86 -19.40 7.76 -8.16
C HIS A 86 -17.91 7.85 -8.46
N ILE A 87 -17.39 9.06 -8.69
CA ILE A 87 -15.96 9.32 -8.89
C ILE A 87 -15.18 8.96 -7.63
N LEU A 88 -15.66 9.35 -6.44
CA LEU A 88 -15.03 9.02 -5.17
C LEU A 88 -14.96 7.50 -4.96
N LYS A 89 -16.05 6.76 -5.28
CA LYS A 89 -16.07 5.30 -5.23
C LYS A 89 -15.05 4.68 -6.19
N LEU A 90 -14.97 5.17 -7.42
CA LEU A 90 -13.97 4.70 -8.38
C LEU A 90 -12.54 4.96 -7.87
N CYS A 91 -12.32 6.15 -7.30
CA CYS A 91 -11.04 6.56 -6.75
C CYS A 91 -10.63 5.72 -5.54
N LEU A 92 -11.53 5.53 -4.57
CA LEU A 92 -11.31 4.70 -3.38
C LEU A 92 -11.03 3.24 -3.73
N TRP A 93 -11.80 2.69 -4.67
CA TRP A 93 -11.80 1.26 -4.94
C TRP A 93 -10.74 0.90 -5.98
N HIS A 94 -10.83 1.40 -7.20
CA HIS A 94 -9.96 0.93 -8.28
C HIS A 94 -8.61 1.62 -8.22
N TYR A 95 -8.60 2.95 -8.25
CA TYR A 95 -7.37 3.72 -8.31
C TYR A 95 -6.58 3.67 -6.99
N GLY A 96 -7.28 3.70 -5.86
CA GLY A 96 -6.67 3.58 -4.54
C GLY A 96 -6.01 2.22 -4.36
N ILE A 97 -6.66 1.13 -4.76
CA ILE A 97 -6.06 -0.21 -4.67
C ILE A 97 -4.82 -0.29 -5.57
N ILE A 98 -4.91 0.17 -6.82
CA ILE A 98 -3.77 0.19 -7.75
C ILE A 98 -2.61 1.01 -7.18
N ALA A 99 -2.88 2.20 -6.63
CA ALA A 99 -1.88 3.06 -6.00
C ALA A 99 -1.23 2.41 -4.78
N GLY A 100 -2.00 1.70 -3.95
CA GLY A 100 -1.48 0.92 -2.83
C GLY A 100 -0.50 -0.17 -3.28
N PHE A 101 -0.78 -0.86 -4.39
CA PHE A 101 0.13 -1.84 -4.97
C PHE A 101 1.39 -1.20 -5.57
N ILE A 102 1.26 -0.08 -6.29
CA ILE A 102 2.41 0.67 -6.82
C ILE A 102 3.32 1.11 -5.69
N PHE A 103 2.76 1.67 -4.61
CA PHE A 103 3.52 2.09 -3.45
C PHE A 103 4.24 0.93 -2.77
N MET A 104 3.59 -0.24 -2.70
CA MET A 104 4.23 -1.46 -2.19
C MET A 104 5.40 -1.91 -3.08
N ALA A 105 5.24 -1.86 -4.41
CA ALA A 105 6.28 -2.21 -5.37
C ALA A 105 7.48 -1.25 -5.25
N GLU A 106 7.22 0.05 -5.15
CA GLU A 106 8.25 1.08 -4.96
C GLU A 106 8.99 0.93 -3.63
N CYS A 107 8.27 0.61 -2.55
CA CYS A 107 8.85 0.25 -1.25
C CYS A 107 9.73 -1.01 -1.29
N THR A 108 9.52 -1.90 -2.26
CA THR A 108 10.29 -3.13 -2.45
C THR A 108 11.53 -2.87 -3.30
N LEU A 109 11.38 -2.09 -4.37
CA LEU A 109 12.50 -1.63 -5.21
C LEU A 109 13.48 -0.74 -4.43
N SER A 110 12.98 0.19 -3.62
CA SER A 110 13.85 1.03 -2.78
C SER A 110 14.65 0.20 -1.75
N LYS A 111 14.07 -0.90 -1.25
CA LYS A 111 14.80 -1.85 -0.39
C LYS A 111 15.85 -2.63 -1.17
N SER A 112 15.54 -3.13 -2.36
CA SER A 112 16.50 -3.90 -3.17
C SER A 112 17.69 -3.03 -3.58
N ILE A 113 17.44 -1.79 -4.03
CA ILE A 113 18.49 -0.81 -4.36
C ILE A 113 19.37 -0.53 -3.14
N ARG A 114 18.78 -0.32 -1.96
CA ARG A 114 19.54 -0.07 -0.73
C ARG A 114 20.38 -1.28 -0.30
N GLN A 115 19.91 -2.50 -0.55
CA GLN A 115 20.67 -3.73 -0.32
C GLN A 115 21.84 -3.86 -1.30
N VAL A 116 21.61 -3.58 -2.59
CA VAL A 116 22.67 -3.57 -3.62
C VAL A 116 23.73 -2.53 -3.27
N GLN A 117 23.35 -1.32 -2.85
CA GLN A 117 24.30 -0.29 -2.43
C GLN A 117 25.12 -0.70 -1.19
N ARG A 118 24.51 -1.40 -0.22
CA ARG A 118 25.23 -1.91 0.96
C ARG A 118 26.20 -3.04 0.61
N LEU A 119 25.79 -3.94 -0.29
CA LEU A 119 26.65 -5.00 -0.81
C LEU A 119 27.79 -4.42 -1.63
N SER A 120 27.51 -3.51 -2.55
CA SER A 120 28.52 -2.78 -3.33
C SER A 120 29.52 -2.05 -2.43
N LYS A 121 29.08 -1.40 -1.33
CA LYS A 121 29.99 -0.81 -0.35
C LYS A 121 30.84 -1.83 0.40
N LYS A 122 30.28 -3.00 0.75
CA LYS A 122 31.03 -4.08 1.44
C LYS A 122 32.08 -4.73 0.52
N PHE A 123 31.71 -5.03 -0.72
CA PHE A 123 32.63 -5.63 -1.70
C PHE A 123 33.64 -4.59 -2.23
N GLY A 124 33.21 -3.35 -2.46
CA GLY A 124 34.12 -2.26 -2.81
C GLY A 124 35.14 -1.93 -1.71
N ALA A 125 34.77 -2.08 -0.43
CA ALA A 125 35.73 -1.94 0.69
C ALA A 125 36.71 -3.13 0.79
N GLN A 126 36.35 -4.31 0.30
CA GLN A 126 37.25 -5.47 0.25
C GLN A 126 38.29 -5.34 -0.88
N ASP A 127 37.95 -4.73 -2.02
CA ASP A 127 38.88 -4.52 -3.14
C ASP A 127 39.99 -3.48 -2.86
N PHE A 128 39.82 -2.62 -1.86
CA PHE A 128 40.86 -1.67 -1.42
C PHE A 128 41.69 -2.17 -0.23
N SER A 129 41.27 -3.24 0.45
CA SER A 129 42.01 -3.83 1.58
C SER A 129 43.00 -4.92 1.16
N SER A 130 42.99 -5.34 -0.11
CA SER A 130 43.83 -6.39 -0.69
C SER A 130 44.88 -5.86 -1.67
N ARG A 131 45.08 -4.54 -1.73
CA ARG A 131 46.28 -3.95 -2.35
C ARG A 131 47.38 -3.84 -1.28
N PRO A 132 48.53 -4.52 -1.45
CA PRO A 132 49.67 -4.41 -0.54
C PRO A 132 50.30 -3.02 -0.54
#